data_AF-A0A160TJE5-F1
#
_entry.id   AF-A0A160TJE5-F1
#
_cell.length_a   1.000
_cell.length_b   1.000
_cell.length_c   1.000
_cell.angle_alpha   90.00
_cell.angle_beta   90.00
_cell.angle_gamma   90.00
#
_symmetry.space_group_name_H-M   'P 1'
#
loop_
_entity.id
_entity.type
_entity.pdbx_description
1 polymer ?
#
loop_
_entity_poly.entity_id
_entity_poly.type
_entity_poly.pdbx_seq_one_letter_code
_entity_poly.pdbx_strand_id
1 'polypeptide(L)'
;MIRPEITARRIGAEREPIVIVEGFHPDPEQLRRAAESAQFEPAHRHYPGIRATLPTDYFTRVRPVLATVLREVFGHAGAIDLIDASFSVVTAPPADLTIEQRLPHVDAVQPGRIALVHYLSREDGDGTAFFRHRTSGFETIDSARSAGYLAQLNNELNEGGMPPRAYVHDDTPLFERIAEVGARYNRAVIYRSAILHSGAIRPGAPLDADPATGRLTVTAFLSAD
;
A
#
# COMPACT_ATOMS: atom_id res chain seq x y z
N MET A 1 -14.30 11.78 20.56
CA MET A 1 -13.39 10.63 20.34
C MET A 1 -13.72 10.06 18.97
N ILE A 2 -12.75 9.95 18.06
CA ILE A 2 -12.97 9.34 16.75
C ILE A 2 -13.29 7.86 16.96
N ARG A 3 -14.42 7.40 16.43
CA ARG A 3 -14.79 5.99 16.46
C ARG A 3 -14.44 5.38 15.10
N PRO A 4 -13.58 4.36 15.04
CA PRO A 4 -13.19 3.75 13.77
C PRO A 4 -14.36 2.94 13.18
N GLU A 5 -14.55 3.05 11.88
CA GLU A 5 -15.52 2.23 11.11
C GLU A 5 -14.75 1.24 10.26
N ILE A 6 -14.91 -0.06 10.54
CA ILE A 6 -14.18 -1.14 9.88
C ILE A 6 -15.10 -1.78 8.83
N THR A 7 -14.69 -1.75 7.57
CA THR A 7 -15.37 -2.44 6.47
C THR A 7 -14.41 -3.42 5.81
N ALA A 8 -14.77 -4.71 5.83
CA ALA A 8 -14.06 -5.75 5.08
C ALA A 8 -14.81 -6.06 3.79
N ARG A 9 -14.08 -6.23 2.69
CA ARG A 9 -14.66 -6.74 1.43
C ARG A 9 -13.69 -7.70 0.75
N ARG A 10 -14.25 -8.58 -0.06
CA ARG A 10 -13.48 -9.52 -0.89
C ARG A 10 -13.36 -8.96 -2.30
N ILE A 11 -12.15 -8.98 -2.86
CA ILE A 11 -11.86 -8.44 -4.19
C ILE A 11 -11.43 -9.56 -5.14
N GLY A 12 -11.63 -9.33 -6.44
CA GLY A 12 -11.21 -10.24 -7.48
C GLY A 12 -11.87 -11.62 -7.46
N ALA A 13 -11.31 -12.53 -8.24
CA ALA A 13 -11.73 -13.91 -8.38
C ALA A 13 -11.18 -14.80 -7.25
N GLU A 14 -10.00 -14.49 -6.70
CA GLU A 14 -9.41 -15.20 -5.55
C GLU A 14 -10.09 -14.81 -4.23
N ARG A 15 -10.94 -13.77 -4.26
CA ARG A 15 -11.76 -13.30 -3.13
C ARG A 15 -10.92 -12.94 -1.90
N GLU A 16 -9.72 -12.43 -2.12
CA GLU A 16 -8.84 -11.97 -1.05
C GLU A 16 -9.51 -10.83 -0.26
N PRO A 17 -9.44 -10.88 1.08
CA PRO A 17 -9.98 -9.81 1.90
C PRO A 17 -9.06 -8.59 1.89
N ILE A 18 -9.67 -7.42 1.73
CA ILE A 18 -9.08 -6.14 2.08
C ILE A 18 -9.95 -5.46 3.12
N VAL A 19 -9.32 -4.68 4.00
CA VAL A 19 -10.01 -3.98 5.08
C VAL A 19 -9.77 -2.50 4.96
N ILE A 20 -10.85 -1.74 5.01
CA ILE A 20 -10.87 -0.29 5.00
C ILE A 20 -11.30 0.15 6.39
N VAL A 21 -10.53 1.04 7.00
CA VAL A 21 -10.88 1.63 8.29
C VAL A 21 -10.98 3.14 8.16
N GLU A 22 -12.18 3.69 8.30
CA GLU A 22 -12.38 5.13 8.44
C GLU A 22 -12.08 5.56 9.88
N GLY A 23 -11.49 6.74 10.08
CA GLY A 23 -11.20 7.23 11.41
C GLY A 23 -10.14 6.39 12.15
N PHE A 24 -9.10 5.94 11.42
CA PHE A 24 -8.17 4.92 11.88
C PHE A 24 -7.36 5.32 13.12
N HIS A 25 -6.78 6.52 13.12
CA HIS A 25 -6.05 7.07 14.27
C HIS A 25 -6.96 7.98 15.11
N PRO A 26 -6.90 7.92 16.45
CA PRO A 26 -7.75 8.73 17.33
C PRO A 26 -7.44 10.24 17.31
N ASP A 27 -6.24 10.62 16.87
CA ASP A 27 -5.80 12.02 16.71
C ASP A 27 -4.93 12.17 15.45
N PRO A 28 -5.53 12.22 14.25
CA PRO A 28 -4.76 12.33 12.99
C PRO A 28 -4.12 13.72 12.82
N GLU A 29 -4.66 14.74 13.49
CA GLU A 29 -4.13 16.10 13.47
C GLU A 29 -2.77 16.18 14.18
N GLN A 30 -2.62 15.50 15.32
CA GLN A 30 -1.32 15.38 15.98
C GLN A 30 -0.31 14.61 15.13
N LEU A 31 -0.73 13.56 14.41
CA LEU A 31 0.16 12.84 13.50
C LEU A 31 0.64 13.71 12.34
N ARG A 32 -0.25 14.52 11.74
CA ARG A 32 0.14 15.46 10.69
C ARG A 32 1.14 16.49 11.19
N ARG A 33 0.89 17.11 12.36
CA ARG A 33 1.87 18.03 12.97
C ARG A 33 3.21 17.36 13.23
N ALA A 34 3.21 16.09 13.67
CA ALA A 34 4.44 15.34 13.85
C ALA A 34 5.17 15.13 12.51
N ALA A 35 4.46 14.77 11.43
CA ALA A 35 5.02 14.64 10.09
C ALA A 35 5.60 15.97 9.58
N GLU A 36 4.88 17.09 9.74
CA GLU A 36 5.36 18.43 9.33
C GLU A 36 6.64 18.86 10.08
N SER A 37 6.89 18.30 11.27
CA SER A 37 8.13 18.53 12.05
C SER A 37 9.22 17.48 11.82
N ALA A 38 8.93 16.42 11.07
CA ALA A 38 9.85 15.29 10.91
C ALA A 38 10.88 15.56 9.81
N GLN A 39 12.05 14.93 9.95
CA GLN A 39 13.07 14.91 8.91
C GLN A 39 12.77 13.77 7.93
N PHE A 40 12.38 14.13 6.71
CA PHE A 40 12.20 13.18 5.63
C PHE A 40 13.49 12.97 4.86
N GLU A 41 13.79 11.72 4.55
CA GLU A 41 14.98 11.31 3.81
C GLU A 41 14.57 10.42 2.63
N PRO A 42 15.39 10.32 1.56
CA PRO A 42 15.13 9.39 0.47
C PRO A 42 14.85 7.99 0.99
N ALA A 43 13.72 7.42 0.56
CA ALA A 43 13.37 6.07 0.94
C ALA A 43 14.38 5.09 0.35
N HIS A 44 14.86 4.17 1.17
CA HIS A 44 15.64 3.03 0.69
C HIS A 44 14.71 1.97 0.07
N ARG A 45 15.25 1.11 -0.80
CA ARG A 45 14.54 0.03 -1.53
C ARG A 45 13.61 0.55 -2.64
N HIS A 46 12.39 0.00 -2.75
CA HIS A 46 11.47 0.15 -3.89
C HIS A 46 10.48 1.32 -3.76
N TYR A 47 10.43 2.02 -2.62
CA TYR A 47 9.45 3.09 -2.43
C TYR A 47 9.86 4.36 -3.22
N PRO A 48 9.01 4.90 -4.11
CA PRO A 48 9.34 6.00 -5.01
C PRO A 48 9.21 7.39 -4.35
N GLY A 49 9.90 7.62 -3.23
CA GLY A 49 9.85 8.91 -2.56
C GLY A 49 10.66 9.03 -1.29
N ILE A 50 10.14 9.76 -0.32
CA ILE A 50 10.82 10.08 0.95
C ILE A 50 10.05 9.49 2.14
N ARG A 51 10.78 9.18 3.22
CA ARG A 51 10.23 8.60 4.45
C ARG A 51 10.78 9.29 5.70
N ALA A 52 10.01 9.25 6.77
CA ALA A 52 10.40 9.77 8.09
C ALA A 52 9.88 8.86 9.22
N THR A 53 10.55 8.91 10.36
CA THR A 53 10.19 8.13 11.55
C THR A 53 8.81 8.51 12.09
N LEU A 54 8.04 7.51 12.53
CA LEU A 54 6.74 7.73 13.18
C LEU A 54 6.89 8.11 14.66
N PRO A 55 5.89 8.79 15.25
CA PRO A 55 5.76 8.88 16.70
C PRO A 55 5.75 7.49 17.34
N THR A 56 6.47 7.33 18.45
CA THR A 56 6.65 6.04 19.14
C THR A 56 5.36 5.43 19.66
N ASP A 57 4.33 6.24 19.86
CA ASP A 57 3.01 5.83 20.34
C ASP A 57 2.01 5.49 19.23
N TYR A 58 2.38 5.63 17.94
CA TYR A 58 1.48 5.39 16.81
C TYR A 58 0.80 4.01 16.90
N PHE A 59 1.59 2.93 17.01
CA PHE A 59 1.03 1.57 17.06
C PHE A 59 0.27 1.30 18.34
N THR A 60 0.69 1.85 19.48
CA THR A 60 -0.05 1.74 20.74
C THR A 60 -1.46 2.30 20.58
N ARG A 61 -1.62 3.42 19.85
CA ARG A 61 -2.91 4.08 19.62
C ARG A 61 -3.83 3.31 18.66
N VAL A 62 -3.29 2.65 17.64
CA VAL A 62 -4.08 1.91 16.64
C VAL A 62 -4.19 0.41 16.90
N ARG A 63 -3.47 -0.11 17.91
CA ARG A 63 -3.46 -1.54 18.28
C ARG A 63 -4.85 -2.15 18.47
N PRO A 64 -5.84 -1.51 19.14
CA PRO A 64 -7.16 -2.12 19.30
C PRO A 64 -7.87 -2.39 17.97
N VAL A 65 -7.73 -1.47 17.01
CA VAL A 65 -8.29 -1.61 15.66
C VAL A 65 -7.55 -2.70 14.91
N LEU A 66 -6.21 -2.67 14.90
CA LEU A 66 -5.39 -3.68 14.23
C LEU A 66 -5.67 -5.09 14.75
N ALA A 67 -5.74 -5.28 16.07
CA ALA A 67 -6.04 -6.57 16.67
C ALA A 67 -7.43 -7.09 16.28
N THR A 68 -8.42 -6.19 16.14
CA THR A 68 -9.76 -6.56 15.65
C THR A 68 -9.70 -6.98 14.18
N VAL A 69 -9.03 -6.19 13.33
CA VAL A 69 -8.89 -6.50 11.91
C VAL A 69 -8.17 -7.84 11.67
N LEU A 70 -7.03 -8.04 12.33
CA LEU A 70 -6.23 -9.26 12.18
C LEU A 70 -7.00 -10.50 12.64
N ARG A 71 -7.71 -10.43 13.76
CA ARG A 71 -8.48 -11.56 14.29
C ARG A 71 -9.70 -11.88 13.42
N GLU A 72 -10.54 -10.89 13.15
CA GLU A 72 -11.85 -11.11 12.53
C GLU A 72 -11.76 -11.33 11.02
N VAL A 73 -10.74 -10.79 10.35
CA VAL A 73 -10.62 -10.86 8.88
C VAL A 73 -9.49 -11.77 8.41
N PHE A 74 -8.32 -11.67 9.05
CA PHE A 74 -7.13 -12.42 8.63
C PHE A 74 -6.92 -13.70 9.43
N GLY A 75 -7.74 -13.96 10.45
CA GLY A 75 -7.70 -15.18 11.26
C GLY A 75 -6.56 -15.25 12.27
N HIS A 76 -5.92 -14.11 12.59
CA HIS A 76 -4.77 -14.05 13.49
C HIS A 76 -5.11 -13.41 14.83
N ALA A 77 -5.01 -14.18 15.91
CA ALA A 77 -5.26 -13.72 17.28
C ALA A 77 -3.97 -13.62 18.13
N GLY A 78 -2.80 -13.88 17.54
CA GLY A 78 -1.51 -13.89 18.21
C GLY A 78 -0.89 -12.51 18.44
N ALA A 79 0.40 -12.51 18.77
CA ALA A 79 1.20 -11.29 18.83
C ALA A 79 1.27 -10.64 17.44
N ILE A 80 1.38 -9.31 17.41
CA ILE A 80 1.53 -8.54 16.17
C ILE A 80 2.96 -8.03 16.16
N ASP A 81 3.76 -8.54 15.25
CA ASP A 81 5.15 -8.10 15.10
C ASP A 81 5.23 -7.00 14.04
N LEU A 82 5.77 -5.85 14.44
CA LEU A 82 6.04 -4.74 13.52
C LEU A 82 7.38 -4.99 12.81
N ILE A 83 7.36 -5.08 11.47
CA ILE A 83 8.58 -5.25 10.67
C ILE A 83 9.17 -3.90 10.29
N ASP A 84 8.33 -3.01 9.75
CA ASP A 84 8.75 -1.68 9.30
C ASP A 84 7.54 -0.76 9.29
N ALA A 85 7.75 0.51 9.63
CA ALA A 85 6.74 1.55 9.49
C ALA A 85 7.35 2.96 9.47
N SER A 86 6.81 3.82 8.62
CA SER A 86 7.26 5.21 8.51
C SER A 86 6.13 6.11 8.02
N PHE A 87 6.27 7.41 8.26
CA PHE A 87 5.66 8.36 7.34
C PHE A 87 6.29 8.19 5.96
N SER A 88 5.48 8.33 4.92
CA SER A 88 5.91 8.15 3.54
C SER A 88 5.21 9.16 2.64
N VAL A 89 5.97 9.82 1.76
CA VAL A 89 5.48 10.75 0.74
C VAL A 89 6.07 10.33 -0.60
N VAL A 90 5.21 10.14 -1.61
CA VAL A 90 5.67 9.82 -2.97
C VAL A 90 6.12 11.10 -3.65
N THR A 91 7.34 11.12 -4.17
CA THR A 91 7.95 12.32 -4.77
C THR A 91 8.66 12.07 -6.10
N ALA A 92 8.92 10.80 -6.45
CA ALA A 92 9.66 10.50 -7.66
C ALA A 92 8.81 10.78 -8.92
N PRO A 93 9.27 11.61 -9.87
CA PRO A 93 8.53 11.85 -11.09
C PRO A 93 8.50 10.58 -11.95
N PRO A 94 7.48 10.41 -12.83
CA PRO A 94 7.34 9.22 -13.66
C PRO A 94 8.58 8.86 -14.50
N ALA A 95 9.37 9.88 -14.89
CA ALA A 95 10.60 9.71 -15.66
C ALA A 95 11.71 8.95 -14.90
N ASP A 96 11.70 9.01 -13.57
CA ASP A 96 12.74 8.48 -12.69
C ASP A 96 12.36 7.13 -12.06
N LEU A 97 11.14 6.65 -12.32
CA LEU A 97 10.69 5.35 -11.83
C LEU A 97 11.53 4.23 -12.42
N THR A 98 11.90 3.26 -11.58
CA THR A 98 12.42 1.95 -12.01
C THR A 98 11.33 1.16 -12.73
N ILE A 99 11.69 0.03 -13.36
CA ILE A 99 10.69 -0.82 -14.05
C ILE A 99 9.69 -1.39 -13.04
N GLU A 100 10.18 -1.83 -11.88
CA GLU A 100 9.39 -2.40 -10.80
C GLU A 100 8.36 -1.42 -10.25
N GLN A 101 8.70 -0.13 -10.19
CA GLN A 101 7.78 0.94 -9.77
C GLN A 101 6.72 1.32 -10.82
N ARG A 102 6.83 0.79 -12.04
CA ARG A 102 5.87 0.98 -13.14
C ARG A 102 4.96 -0.23 -13.33
N LEU A 103 4.97 -1.18 -12.41
CA LEU A 103 4.20 -2.43 -12.46
C LEU A 103 3.48 -2.67 -11.12
N PRO A 104 2.31 -3.34 -11.12
CA PRO A 104 1.78 -3.90 -9.88
C PRO A 104 2.75 -4.88 -9.25
N HIS A 105 2.88 -4.85 -7.93
CA HIS A 105 3.83 -5.66 -7.18
C HIS A 105 3.19 -6.30 -5.94
N VAL A 106 3.95 -7.18 -5.31
CA VAL A 106 3.68 -7.72 -3.98
C VAL A 106 4.85 -7.32 -3.07
N ASP A 107 4.59 -7.00 -1.81
CA ASP A 107 5.67 -6.62 -0.88
C ASP A 107 6.37 -7.85 -0.31
N ALA A 108 5.65 -8.98 -0.23
CA ALA A 108 6.15 -10.22 0.31
C ALA A 108 5.26 -11.40 -0.11
N VAL A 109 5.83 -12.60 -0.07
CA VAL A 109 5.16 -13.85 -0.45
C VAL A 109 4.69 -14.68 0.75
N GLN A 110 5.04 -14.28 1.97
CA GLN A 110 4.63 -14.97 3.19
C GLN A 110 3.14 -14.69 3.50
N PRO A 111 2.32 -15.72 3.77
CA PRO A 111 0.88 -15.56 3.99
C PRO A 111 0.51 -14.62 5.15
N GLY A 112 1.28 -14.62 6.24
CA GLY A 112 1.06 -13.74 7.40
C GLY A 112 1.67 -12.34 7.26
N ARG A 113 2.26 -11.98 6.11
CA ARG A 113 2.72 -10.61 5.89
C ARG A 113 1.53 -9.71 5.55
N ILE A 114 1.31 -8.68 6.37
CA ILE A 114 0.22 -7.71 6.22
C ILE A 114 0.80 -6.34 5.90
N ALA A 115 0.29 -5.72 4.84
CA ALA A 115 0.55 -4.33 4.48
C ALA A 115 -0.54 -3.42 5.05
N LEU A 116 -0.15 -2.22 5.45
CA LEU A 116 -1.01 -1.16 5.91
C LEU A 116 -0.60 0.16 5.24
N VAL A 117 -1.59 0.82 4.63
CA VAL A 117 -1.46 2.20 4.14
C VAL A 117 -2.49 3.05 4.84
N HIS A 118 -2.05 4.03 5.63
CA HIS A 118 -2.91 4.98 6.31
C HIS A 118 -2.74 6.38 5.73
N TYR A 119 -3.78 6.89 5.10
CA TYR A 119 -3.77 8.17 4.39
C TYR A 119 -3.95 9.34 5.35
N LEU A 120 -3.01 10.29 5.29
CA LEU A 120 -3.02 11.50 6.10
C LEU A 120 -3.15 12.78 5.27
N SER A 121 -3.12 12.71 3.94
CA SER A 121 -3.46 13.86 3.07
C SER A 121 -4.90 14.32 3.31
N ARG A 122 -5.11 15.64 3.30
CA ARG A 122 -6.43 16.25 3.54
C ARG A 122 -7.33 16.23 2.31
N GLU A 123 -6.73 16.43 1.14
CA GLU A 123 -7.45 16.36 -0.13
C GLU A 123 -7.67 14.89 -0.49
N ASP A 124 -8.87 14.59 -1.02
CA ASP A 124 -9.12 13.29 -1.62
C ASP A 124 -8.14 13.10 -2.76
N GLY A 125 -7.50 11.93 -2.79
CA GLY A 125 -6.32 11.73 -3.62
C GLY A 125 -6.14 10.29 -4.09
N ASP A 126 -4.91 10.00 -4.45
CA ASP A 126 -4.50 8.76 -5.08
C ASP A 126 -4.42 7.61 -4.07
N GLY A 127 -5.29 6.63 -4.25
CA GLY A 127 -5.50 5.53 -3.32
C GLY A 127 -4.52 4.37 -3.48
N THR A 128 -5.03 3.17 -3.27
CA THR A 128 -4.36 1.90 -3.57
C THR A 128 -5.23 1.10 -4.53
N ALA A 129 -4.65 0.67 -5.64
CA ALA A 129 -5.28 -0.19 -6.63
C ALA A 129 -4.74 -1.61 -6.49
N PHE A 130 -5.60 -2.59 -6.79
CA PHE A 130 -5.31 -4.01 -6.74
C PHE A 130 -5.54 -4.61 -8.13
N PHE A 131 -4.72 -5.58 -8.50
CA PHE A 131 -4.61 -6.04 -9.87
C PHE A 131 -4.66 -7.56 -9.99
N ARG A 132 -5.02 -8.00 -11.20
CA ARG A 132 -4.86 -9.38 -11.68
C ARG A 132 -3.87 -9.37 -12.82
N HIS A 133 -2.88 -10.25 -12.77
CA HIS A 133 -2.02 -10.50 -13.91
C HIS A 133 -2.79 -11.30 -14.98
N ARG A 134 -2.90 -10.77 -16.20
CA ARG A 134 -3.82 -11.30 -17.22
C ARG A 134 -3.44 -12.71 -17.69
N THR A 135 -2.16 -12.96 -17.96
CA THR A 135 -1.71 -14.24 -18.53
C THR A 135 -1.82 -15.38 -17.53
N SER A 136 -1.41 -15.16 -16.27
CA SER A 136 -1.49 -16.20 -15.24
C SER A 136 -2.85 -16.28 -14.53
N GLY A 137 -3.66 -15.23 -14.60
CA GLY A 137 -4.88 -15.08 -13.81
C GLY A 137 -4.65 -14.79 -12.32
N PHE A 138 -3.41 -14.73 -11.84
CA PHE A 138 -3.06 -14.50 -10.44
C PHE A 138 -3.42 -13.09 -9.97
N GLU A 139 -3.99 -13.02 -8.76
CA GLU A 139 -4.21 -11.79 -7.98
C GLU A 139 -3.25 -11.77 -6.77
N THR A 140 -2.86 -12.95 -6.30
CA THR A 140 -1.85 -13.16 -5.26
C THR A 140 -0.63 -13.94 -5.75
N ILE A 141 0.54 -13.57 -5.24
CA ILE A 141 1.80 -14.25 -5.48
C ILE A 141 2.35 -14.75 -4.14
N ASP A 142 2.34 -16.07 -3.97
CA ASP A 142 2.97 -16.76 -2.83
C ASP A 142 4.33 -17.37 -3.23
N SER A 143 4.97 -18.05 -2.29
CA SER A 143 6.28 -18.69 -2.50
C SER A 143 6.25 -19.74 -3.63
N ALA A 144 5.12 -20.41 -3.86
CA ALA A 144 4.99 -21.45 -4.88
C ALA A 144 4.78 -20.83 -6.28
N ARG A 145 4.11 -19.69 -6.36
CA ARG A 145 3.79 -18.97 -7.61
C ARG A 145 4.93 -18.05 -8.07
N SER A 146 5.71 -17.51 -7.14
CA SER A 146 6.66 -16.42 -7.38
C SER A 146 7.63 -16.68 -8.55
N ALA A 147 8.31 -17.83 -8.56
CA ALA A 147 9.30 -18.13 -9.59
C ALA A 147 8.68 -18.20 -11.00
N GLY A 148 7.54 -18.87 -11.13
CA GLY A 148 6.82 -18.99 -12.41
C GLY A 148 6.24 -17.65 -12.87
N TYR A 149 5.66 -16.88 -11.95
CA TYR A 149 5.14 -15.55 -12.23
C TYR A 149 6.23 -14.60 -12.74
N LEU A 150 7.37 -14.54 -12.05
CA LEU A 150 8.48 -13.66 -12.43
C LEU A 150 9.09 -14.05 -13.78
N ALA A 151 9.23 -15.35 -14.05
CA ALA A 151 9.71 -15.82 -15.35
C ALA A 151 8.75 -15.42 -16.48
N GLN A 152 7.43 -15.58 -16.27
CA GLN A 152 6.42 -15.19 -17.24
C GLN A 152 6.42 -13.67 -17.49
N LEU A 153 6.39 -12.88 -16.42
CA LEU A 153 6.39 -11.42 -16.51
C LEU A 153 7.64 -10.90 -17.24
N ASN A 154 8.82 -11.47 -16.95
CA ASN A 154 10.05 -11.10 -17.65
C ASN A 154 10.00 -11.40 -19.15
N ASN A 155 9.44 -12.54 -19.56
CA ASN A 155 9.26 -12.87 -20.97
C ASN A 155 8.33 -11.86 -21.66
N GLU A 156 7.21 -11.52 -21.03
CA GLU A 156 6.24 -10.55 -21.56
C GLU A 156 6.83 -9.15 -21.69
N LEU A 157 7.66 -8.72 -20.74
CA LEU A 157 8.36 -7.43 -20.82
C LEU A 157 9.44 -7.41 -21.93
N ASN A 158 10.09 -8.56 -22.19
CA ASN A 158 11.05 -8.69 -23.27
C ASN A 158 10.39 -8.68 -24.65
N GLU A 159 9.20 -9.28 -24.78
CA GLU A 159 8.45 -9.37 -26.04
C GLU A 159 7.60 -8.12 -26.32
N GLY A 160 6.88 -7.62 -25.32
CA GLY A 160 5.92 -6.51 -25.42
C GLY A 160 6.54 -5.13 -25.24
N GLY A 161 7.81 -5.06 -24.82
CA GLY A 161 8.53 -3.82 -24.56
C GLY A 161 8.34 -3.29 -23.14
N MET A 162 9.08 -2.21 -22.84
CA MET A 162 9.12 -1.62 -21.51
C MET A 162 7.78 -0.98 -21.11
N PRO A 163 7.36 -1.09 -19.84
CA PRO A 163 6.15 -0.43 -19.37
C PRO A 163 6.32 1.09 -19.46
N PRO A 164 5.21 1.83 -19.69
CA PRO A 164 5.25 3.30 -19.72
C PRO A 164 5.93 3.88 -18.48
N ARG A 165 6.62 5.01 -18.65
CA ARG A 165 7.17 5.82 -17.55
C ARG A 165 6.01 6.50 -16.81
N ALA A 166 5.27 5.73 -16.03
CA ALA A 166 4.08 6.14 -15.30
C ALA A 166 3.86 5.24 -14.08
N TYR A 167 3.19 5.79 -13.07
CA TYR A 167 2.59 4.98 -12.02
C TYR A 167 1.42 4.18 -12.59
N VAL A 168 1.18 3.00 -12.03
CA VAL A 168 0.05 2.16 -12.44
C VAL A 168 -1.20 2.57 -11.67
N HIS A 169 -2.14 3.17 -12.37
CA HIS A 169 -3.46 3.58 -11.85
C HIS A 169 -4.60 2.74 -12.44
N ASP A 170 -4.59 2.51 -13.75
CA ASP A 170 -5.63 1.78 -14.48
C ASP A 170 -5.13 0.45 -15.07
N ASP A 171 -5.99 -0.22 -15.81
CA ASP A 171 -5.65 -1.39 -16.63
C ASP A 171 -4.41 -1.14 -17.51
N THR A 172 -3.61 -2.18 -17.65
CA THR A 172 -2.50 -2.24 -18.61
C THR A 172 -2.67 -3.48 -19.50
N PRO A 173 -1.88 -3.60 -20.58
CA PRO A 173 -1.85 -4.83 -21.37
C PRO A 173 -1.52 -6.10 -20.58
N LEU A 174 -0.78 -5.99 -19.47
CA LEU A 174 -0.38 -7.13 -18.63
C LEU A 174 -1.27 -7.32 -17.40
N PHE A 175 -1.93 -6.25 -16.93
CA PHE A 175 -2.69 -6.26 -15.68
C PHE A 175 -4.09 -5.66 -15.84
N GLU A 176 -5.06 -6.30 -15.19
CA GLU A 176 -6.43 -5.81 -15.03
C GLU A 176 -6.58 -5.25 -13.62
N ARG A 177 -7.15 -4.05 -13.45
CA ARG A 177 -7.48 -3.49 -12.15
C ARG A 177 -8.77 -4.12 -11.64
N ILE A 178 -8.68 -4.87 -10.55
CA ILE A 178 -9.81 -5.60 -9.96
C ILE A 178 -10.49 -4.86 -8.83
N ALA A 179 -9.79 -3.91 -8.19
CA ALA A 179 -10.34 -3.07 -7.15
C ALA A 179 -9.48 -1.81 -6.96
N GLU A 180 -10.08 -0.79 -6.36
CA GLU A 180 -9.40 0.40 -5.88
C GLU A 180 -10.03 0.79 -4.53
N VAL A 181 -9.19 1.32 -3.64
CA VAL A 181 -9.64 2.08 -2.47
C VAL A 181 -9.04 3.47 -2.56
N GLY A 182 -9.88 4.47 -2.82
CA GLY A 182 -9.44 5.86 -2.88
C GLY A 182 -8.84 6.35 -1.54
N ALA A 183 -7.90 7.27 -1.61
CA ALA A 183 -7.37 7.92 -0.42
C ALA A 183 -8.44 8.81 0.21
N ARG A 184 -8.49 8.82 1.54
CA ARG A 184 -9.32 9.75 2.33
C ARG A 184 -8.60 10.04 3.63
N TYR A 185 -8.69 11.27 4.13
CA TYR A 185 -8.04 11.64 5.38
C TYR A 185 -8.42 10.70 6.54
N ASN A 186 -7.42 10.19 7.26
CA ASN A 186 -7.53 9.25 8.37
C ASN A 186 -8.19 7.90 8.00
N ARG A 187 -8.11 7.50 6.72
CA ARG A 187 -8.47 6.15 6.25
C ARG A 187 -7.25 5.25 6.27
N ALA A 188 -7.37 4.03 6.77
CA ALA A 188 -6.40 2.97 6.55
C ALA A 188 -6.93 1.89 5.60
N VAL A 189 -6.03 1.31 4.82
CA VAL A 189 -6.26 0.13 3.98
C VAL A 189 -5.28 -0.95 4.40
N ILE A 190 -5.80 -2.11 4.75
CA ILE A 190 -5.05 -3.23 5.33
C ILE A 190 -5.32 -4.49 4.50
N TYR A 191 -4.27 -5.18 4.07
CA TYR A 191 -4.36 -6.30 3.14
C TYR A 191 -3.12 -7.20 3.25
N ARG A 192 -3.20 -8.42 2.70
CA ARG A 192 -2.03 -9.31 2.64
C ARG A 192 -1.01 -8.75 1.64
N SER A 193 0.26 -8.70 2.03
CA SER A 193 1.35 -8.21 1.19
C SER A 193 1.56 -9.03 -0.09
N ALA A 194 0.98 -10.24 -0.16
CA ALA A 194 1.03 -11.12 -1.32
C ALA A 194 0.06 -10.73 -2.45
N ILE A 195 -0.82 -9.73 -2.25
CA ILE A 195 -1.76 -9.28 -3.28
C ILE A 195 -1.07 -8.30 -4.23
N LEU A 196 -1.26 -8.48 -5.55
CA LEU A 196 -0.76 -7.56 -6.57
C LEU A 196 -1.45 -6.19 -6.43
N HIS A 197 -0.65 -5.16 -6.17
CA HIS A 197 -1.15 -3.81 -5.90
C HIS A 197 -0.20 -2.72 -6.40
N SER A 198 -0.69 -1.48 -6.40
CA SER A 198 0.08 -0.27 -6.67
C SER A 198 -0.52 0.91 -5.91
N GLY A 199 0.28 1.93 -5.63
CA GLY A 199 -0.25 3.26 -5.35
C GLY A 199 -1.01 3.73 -6.59
N ALA A 200 -2.32 3.97 -6.46
CA ALA A 200 -3.18 4.39 -7.56
C ALA A 200 -2.94 5.89 -7.86
N ILE A 201 -1.73 6.22 -8.34
CA ILE A 201 -1.27 7.59 -8.56
C ILE A 201 -1.65 8.04 -9.96
N ARG A 202 -2.46 9.09 -10.05
CA ARG A 202 -3.01 9.56 -11.32
C ARG A 202 -1.95 10.34 -12.11
N PRO A 203 -2.01 10.32 -13.45
CA PRO A 203 -1.21 11.21 -14.27
C PRO A 203 -1.43 12.68 -13.87
N GLY A 204 -0.34 13.40 -13.63
CA GLY A 204 -0.39 14.81 -13.23
C GLY A 204 -0.64 15.07 -11.74
N ALA A 205 -0.68 14.03 -10.90
CA ALA A 205 -0.76 14.20 -9.45
C ALA A 205 0.40 15.09 -8.94
N PRO A 206 0.15 16.03 -8.03
CA PRO A 206 1.19 16.85 -7.43
C PRO A 206 2.07 15.99 -6.51
N LEU A 207 3.26 15.61 -7.00
CA LEU A 207 4.27 14.81 -6.29
C LEU A 207 5.09 15.69 -5.34
N ASP A 208 4.41 16.47 -4.50
CA ASP A 208 5.02 17.41 -3.58
C ASP A 208 5.70 16.68 -2.41
N ALA A 209 6.92 17.11 -2.07
CA ALA A 209 7.70 16.57 -0.97
C ALA A 209 7.27 17.13 0.38
N ASP A 210 6.58 18.27 0.41
CA ASP A 210 6.07 18.84 1.65
C ASP A 210 4.95 17.93 2.22
N PRO A 211 5.08 17.36 3.44
CA PRO A 211 4.03 16.55 4.05
C PRO A 211 2.71 17.31 4.30
N ALA A 212 2.73 18.64 4.26
CA ALA A 212 1.54 19.47 4.37
C ALA A 212 0.63 19.32 3.14
N THR A 213 1.20 19.32 1.94
CA THR A 213 0.51 19.38 0.63
C THR A 213 0.61 18.08 -0.15
N GLY A 214 1.67 17.29 0.07
CA GLY A 214 1.95 16.05 -0.62
C GLY A 214 1.07 14.88 -0.22
N ARG A 215 1.28 13.75 -0.90
CA ARG A 215 0.62 12.47 -0.62
C ARG A 215 1.21 11.81 0.63
N LEU A 216 0.94 12.40 1.79
CA LEU A 216 1.36 11.91 3.09
C LEU A 216 0.57 10.66 3.50
N THR A 217 1.30 9.59 3.77
CA THR A 217 0.77 8.34 4.30
C THR A 217 1.62 7.84 5.46
N VAL A 218 1.08 6.91 6.23
CA VAL A 218 1.87 5.94 6.98
C VAL A 218 1.85 4.63 6.21
N THR A 219 3.02 4.10 5.87
CA THR A 219 3.18 2.76 5.30
C THR A 219 3.74 1.86 6.40
N ALA A 220 3.13 0.70 6.61
CA ALA A 220 3.60 -0.26 7.61
C ALA A 220 3.45 -1.71 7.16
N PHE A 221 4.33 -2.57 7.67
CA PHE A 221 4.34 -4.00 7.45
C PHE A 221 4.33 -4.75 8.78
N LEU A 222 3.41 -5.70 8.90
CA LEU A 222 3.19 -6.52 10.11
C LEU A 222 3.37 -8.00 9.79
N SER A 223 3.87 -8.78 10.74
CA SER A 223 3.81 -10.25 10.70
C SER A 223 2.66 -10.72 11.57
N ALA A 224 1.84 -11.57 10.99
CA ALA A 224 0.70 -12.24 11.59
C ALA A 224 0.83 -13.75 11.32
N ASP A 225 1.96 -14.32 11.77
CA ASP A 225 2.33 -15.74 11.69
C ASP A 225 2.33 -16.37 13.09
#